data_AF-A0A9D2A345-F1
#
_entry.id   AF-A0A9D2A345-F1
#
_cell.length_a   1.000
_cell.length_b   1.000
_cell.length_c   1.000
_cell.angle_alpha   90.00
_cell.angle_beta   90.00
_cell.angle_gamma   90.00
#
_symmetry.space_group_name_H-M   'P 1'
#
loop_
_entity.id
_entity.type
_entity.pdbx_description
1 polymer ?
#
loop_
_entity_poly.entity_id
_entity_poly.type
_entity_poly.pdbx_seq_one_letter_code
_entity_poly.pdbx_strand_id
1 'polypeptide(L)'
;MKSKQYLEEIRKAPGLKRAVLRKIEVAGKTATFFLVTDVTYSPEDVEYARGVSQKYVPAGFTAQVRTLKSVPDEAGIRRAVADILKNRFPAVAAFVDPDDIAVAVDEGGGRFFIGVGQLERERMLGDGILDAVSAELSRTFCGTWFGEVRFVEKERGEIEHAAPPEAEYVAAPRVFAIEGYEPIDGAKPSVAVYLADLVKEMQNITVCGAISYIEERATKTGKPYFSLTIADATGQLRCSYFSKKATVEKVRGLRQGDSVCLTGDHELYNGGLSFRAKQIDLGHAPDGFVPEERPSRPVPAQYRTVFPAPVTDFVQGTLFTGKPLPEVVCKQDFVVFDLETTGLNNTPATGSMDRIIELGAVKIRGGNIVEKFSTFVACPVRLSEEIVKITGITDDMLVGAPEVGDVLADFYKFAAGCSLVGHNVQFDYKFIRYYGEKEGFLFDQKQYDTMVMSQRTLRLPHNRLNDVADYFGFTFHHHRAFDDAFVTAKVFLELARLAQKLD
;
A
#
# COMPACT_ATOMS: atom_id res chain seq x y z
N MET A 1 -34.79 -14.70 -5.56
CA MET A 1 -35.87 -13.86 -6.14
C MET A 1 -35.73 -13.91 -7.67
N LYS A 2 -36.78 -14.25 -8.43
CA LYS A 2 -36.71 -14.22 -9.91
C LYS A 2 -36.77 -12.74 -10.33
N SER A 3 -35.61 -12.09 -10.50
CA SER A 3 -35.51 -10.64 -10.77
C SER A 3 -36.35 -10.18 -11.96
N LYS A 4 -36.56 -11.06 -12.95
CA LYS A 4 -37.35 -10.80 -14.15
C LYS A 4 -38.84 -10.56 -13.86
N GLN A 5 -39.48 -11.44 -13.09
CA GLN A 5 -40.92 -11.34 -12.76
C GLN A 5 -41.20 -10.11 -11.88
N TYR A 6 -40.30 -9.82 -10.94
CA TYR A 6 -40.37 -8.62 -10.12
C TYR A 6 -40.30 -7.34 -10.99
N LEU A 7 -39.31 -7.26 -11.88
CA LEU A 7 -39.16 -6.09 -12.76
C LEU A 7 -40.34 -5.95 -13.74
N GLU A 8 -40.92 -7.06 -14.21
CA GLU A 8 -42.13 -7.04 -15.04
C GLU A 8 -43.33 -6.40 -14.31
N GLU A 9 -43.48 -6.63 -12.99
CA GLU A 9 -44.50 -5.95 -12.20
C GLU A 9 -44.15 -4.49 -11.91
N ILE A 10 -42.91 -4.20 -11.52
CA ILE A 10 -42.45 -2.82 -11.24
C ILE A 10 -42.64 -1.92 -12.46
N ARG A 11 -42.34 -2.42 -13.67
CA ARG A 11 -42.39 -1.67 -14.93
C ARG A 11 -43.81 -1.37 -15.43
N LYS A 12 -44.85 -1.80 -14.72
CA LYS A 12 -46.25 -1.39 -15.01
C LYS A 12 -46.52 0.05 -14.60
N ALA A 13 -45.74 0.61 -13.67
CA ALA A 13 -45.82 2.02 -13.30
C ALA A 13 -45.20 2.92 -14.40
N PRO A 14 -45.90 3.99 -14.85
CA PRO A 14 -45.41 4.86 -15.92
C PRO A 14 -44.01 5.44 -15.68
N GLY A 15 -43.71 5.87 -14.45
CA GLY A 15 -42.41 6.42 -14.07
C GLY A 15 -41.28 5.38 -13.93
N LEU A 16 -41.63 4.09 -13.95
CA LEU A 16 -40.70 2.97 -13.73
C LEU A 16 -40.67 1.99 -14.90
N LYS A 17 -41.28 2.33 -16.05
CA LYS A 17 -41.37 1.48 -17.24
C LYS A 17 -40.03 0.91 -17.74
N ARG A 18 -38.92 1.61 -17.48
CA ARG A 18 -37.54 1.19 -17.81
C ARG A 18 -36.66 0.93 -16.58
N ALA A 19 -37.27 0.82 -15.39
CA ALA A 19 -36.51 0.69 -14.16
C ALA A 19 -35.64 -0.58 -14.15
N VAL A 20 -34.47 -0.47 -13.56
CA VAL A 20 -33.57 -1.59 -13.27
C VAL A 20 -33.39 -1.72 -11.76
N LEU A 21 -33.26 -2.96 -11.28
CA LEU A 21 -32.97 -3.24 -9.89
C LEU A 21 -31.46 -3.34 -9.72
N ARG A 22 -30.87 -2.36 -9.03
CA ARG A 22 -29.41 -2.29 -8.84
C ARG A 22 -28.93 -3.25 -7.76
N LYS A 23 -29.60 -3.23 -6.60
CA LYS A 23 -29.33 -4.13 -5.47
C LYS A 23 -30.52 -4.21 -4.53
N ILE A 24 -30.48 -5.21 -3.65
CA ILE A 24 -31.37 -5.34 -2.49
C ILE A 24 -30.48 -5.42 -1.27
N GLU A 25 -30.74 -4.57 -0.27
CA GLU A 25 -30.07 -4.63 1.03
C GLU A 25 -31.06 -5.08 2.09
N VAL A 26 -30.61 -5.95 2.99
CA VAL A 26 -31.45 -6.44 4.10
C VAL A 26 -30.80 -6.01 5.41
N ALA A 27 -31.54 -5.26 6.22
CA ALA A 27 -31.12 -4.82 7.54
C ALA A 27 -32.24 -5.14 8.54
N GLY A 28 -31.98 -6.05 9.48
CA GLY A 28 -33.00 -6.55 10.41
C GLY A 28 -34.20 -7.13 9.67
N LYS A 29 -35.39 -6.58 9.92
CA LYS A 29 -36.66 -6.97 9.26
C LYS A 29 -37.02 -6.07 8.07
N THR A 30 -36.07 -5.31 7.53
CA THR A 30 -36.32 -4.40 6.41
C THR A 30 -35.49 -4.80 5.20
N ALA A 31 -36.14 -4.94 4.05
CA ALA A 31 -35.48 -5.15 2.76
C ALA A 31 -35.65 -3.90 1.89
N THR A 32 -34.55 -3.26 1.53
CA THR A 32 -34.52 -2.04 0.71
C THR A 32 -34.16 -2.38 -0.72
N PHE A 33 -35.07 -2.09 -1.64
CA PHE A 33 -34.91 -2.28 -3.08
C PHE A 33 -34.43 -0.98 -3.71
N PHE A 34 -33.27 -1.02 -4.37
CA PHE A 34 -32.70 0.14 -5.05
C PHE A 34 -33.04 0.08 -6.54
N LEU A 35 -34.01 0.89 -6.94
CA LEU A 35 -34.46 1.00 -8.32
C LEU A 35 -33.84 2.23 -8.98
N VAL A 36 -33.35 2.06 -10.19
CA VAL A 36 -32.86 3.18 -11.02
C VAL A 36 -33.79 3.32 -12.21
N THR A 37 -34.20 4.55 -12.52
CA THR A 37 -35.03 4.88 -13.69
C THR A 37 -34.46 6.10 -14.41
N ASP A 38 -34.56 6.11 -15.72
CA ASP A 38 -34.21 7.24 -16.59
C ASP A 38 -35.44 8.08 -16.97
N VAL A 39 -36.64 7.64 -16.56
CA VAL A 39 -37.91 8.33 -16.78
C VAL A 39 -38.22 9.21 -15.57
N THR A 40 -38.88 10.34 -15.81
CA THR A 40 -39.47 11.12 -14.71
C THR A 40 -40.52 10.28 -14.00
N TYR A 41 -40.41 10.17 -12.68
CA TYR A 41 -41.33 9.41 -11.83
C TYR A 41 -42.00 10.30 -10.79
N SER A 42 -43.18 9.90 -10.37
CA SER A 42 -43.99 10.55 -9.35
C SER A 42 -43.88 9.83 -8.01
N PRO A 43 -44.31 10.47 -6.90
CA PRO A 43 -44.45 9.78 -5.61
C PRO A 43 -45.37 8.55 -5.66
N GLU A 44 -46.40 8.57 -6.52
CA GLU A 44 -47.32 7.45 -6.72
C GLU A 44 -46.63 6.23 -7.33
N ASP A 45 -45.69 6.44 -8.27
CA ASP A 45 -44.87 5.36 -8.84
C ASP A 45 -44.00 4.69 -7.78
N VAL A 46 -43.47 5.46 -6.82
CA VAL A 46 -42.64 4.94 -5.72
C VAL A 46 -43.50 4.14 -4.73
N GLU A 47 -44.71 4.61 -4.42
CA GLU A 47 -45.63 3.88 -3.55
C GLU A 47 -46.10 2.57 -4.20
N TYR A 48 -46.40 2.60 -5.51
CA TYR A 48 -46.68 1.41 -6.29
C TYR A 48 -45.54 0.39 -6.22
N ALA A 49 -44.30 0.84 -6.45
CA ALA A 49 -43.12 -0.02 -6.36
C ALA A 49 -42.93 -0.62 -4.97
N ARG A 50 -43.25 0.12 -3.91
CA ARG A 50 -43.21 -0.38 -2.53
C ARG A 50 -44.24 -1.49 -2.32
N GLY A 51 -45.48 -1.28 -2.76
CA GLY A 51 -46.54 -2.29 -2.70
C GLY A 51 -46.21 -3.57 -3.47
N VAL A 52 -45.60 -3.44 -4.65
CA VAL A 52 -45.09 -4.59 -5.43
C VAL A 52 -43.97 -5.27 -4.64
N SER A 53 -42.96 -4.54 -4.20
CA SER A 53 -41.79 -5.08 -3.48
C SER A 53 -42.16 -5.80 -2.18
N GLN A 54 -43.22 -5.34 -1.49
CA GLN A 54 -43.75 -5.99 -0.29
C GLN A 54 -44.24 -7.42 -0.52
N LYS A 55 -44.69 -7.77 -1.74
CA LYS A 55 -45.08 -9.15 -2.10
C LYS A 55 -43.89 -10.10 -2.24
N TYR A 56 -42.69 -9.54 -2.45
CA TYR A 56 -41.46 -10.28 -2.71
C TYR A 56 -40.56 -10.40 -1.47
N VAL A 57 -41.02 -9.93 -0.30
CA VAL A 57 -40.32 -10.10 0.98
C VAL A 57 -41.06 -11.10 1.88
N PRO A 58 -40.36 -11.84 2.76
CA PRO A 58 -41.00 -12.81 3.67
C PRO A 58 -42.00 -12.18 4.65
N ALA A 59 -42.91 -12.99 5.18
CA ALA A 59 -43.83 -12.55 6.23
C ALA A 59 -43.06 -11.99 7.45
N GLY A 60 -43.47 -10.81 7.93
CA GLY A 60 -42.79 -10.10 9.02
C GLY A 60 -41.64 -9.20 8.59
N PHE A 61 -41.32 -9.12 7.29
CA PHE A 61 -40.41 -8.13 6.73
C PHE A 61 -41.14 -6.94 6.11
N THR A 62 -40.54 -5.77 6.16
CA THR A 62 -41.02 -4.54 5.51
C THR A 62 -40.17 -4.25 4.28
N ALA A 63 -40.81 -4.03 3.14
CA ALA A 63 -40.15 -3.57 1.93
C ALA A 63 -40.02 -2.05 1.93
N GLN A 64 -38.81 -1.55 1.69
CA GLN A 64 -38.55 -0.16 1.35
C GLN A 64 -38.08 -0.07 -0.11
N VAL A 65 -38.40 1.04 -0.77
CA VAL A 65 -37.95 1.31 -2.13
C VAL A 65 -37.23 2.64 -2.15
N ARG A 66 -36.01 2.63 -2.68
CA ARG A 66 -35.26 3.84 -3.02
C ARG A 66 -35.16 3.92 -4.53
N THR A 67 -35.82 4.93 -5.10
CA THR A 67 -35.78 5.20 -6.54
C THR A 67 -34.80 6.33 -6.81
N LEU A 68 -33.87 6.11 -7.73
CA LEU A 68 -32.93 7.12 -8.20
C LEU A 68 -33.21 7.45 -9.67
N LYS A 69 -33.37 8.74 -10.00
CA LYS A 69 -33.32 9.18 -11.39
C LYS A 69 -31.87 9.18 -11.85
N SER A 70 -31.55 8.41 -12.88
CA SER A 70 -30.23 8.41 -13.52
C SER A 70 -30.41 8.53 -15.01
N VAL A 71 -29.85 9.57 -15.61
CA VAL A 71 -29.74 9.70 -17.07
C VAL A 71 -28.31 9.30 -17.41
N PRO A 72 -28.09 8.15 -18.08
CA PRO A 72 -26.76 7.75 -18.51
C PRO A 72 -26.18 8.82 -19.44
N ASP A 73 -24.96 9.26 -19.19
CA ASP A 73 -24.20 10.10 -20.13
C ASP A 73 -23.12 9.27 -20.83
N GLU A 74 -22.68 9.73 -22.00
CA GLU A 74 -21.71 8.99 -22.83
C GLU A 74 -20.40 8.72 -22.09
N ALA A 75 -19.96 9.66 -21.25
CA ALA A 75 -18.73 9.53 -20.46
C ALA A 75 -18.84 8.44 -19.37
N GLY A 76 -19.97 8.39 -18.65
CA GLY A 76 -20.22 7.38 -17.63
C GLY A 76 -20.35 5.97 -18.21
N ILE A 77 -20.98 5.84 -19.37
CA ILE A 77 -21.10 4.56 -20.07
C ILE A 77 -19.75 4.12 -20.62
N ARG A 78 -18.96 5.04 -21.20
CA ARG A 78 -17.61 4.75 -21.70
C ARG A 78 -16.73 4.17 -20.60
N ARG A 79 -16.74 4.80 -19.42
CA ARG A 79 -16.02 4.31 -18.24
C ARG A 79 -16.52 2.93 -17.82
N ALA A 80 -17.84 2.73 -17.77
CA ALA A 80 -18.39 1.42 -17.43
C ALA A 80 -17.98 0.32 -18.41
N VAL A 81 -17.94 0.60 -19.72
CA VAL A 81 -17.44 -0.35 -20.73
C VAL A 81 -15.96 -0.68 -20.48
N ALA A 82 -15.12 0.32 -20.24
CA ALA A 82 -13.70 0.13 -19.92
C ALA A 82 -13.50 -0.72 -18.65
N ASP A 83 -14.27 -0.45 -17.60
CA ASP A 83 -14.20 -1.20 -16.34
C ASP A 83 -14.64 -2.66 -16.52
N ILE A 84 -15.70 -2.92 -17.30
CA ILE A 84 -16.15 -4.28 -17.61
C ILE A 84 -15.07 -5.04 -18.39
N LEU A 85 -14.46 -4.40 -19.39
CA LEU A 85 -13.35 -5.00 -20.15
C LEU A 85 -12.16 -5.31 -19.25
N LYS A 86 -11.75 -4.37 -18.40
CA LYS A 86 -10.61 -4.56 -17.48
C LYS A 86 -10.84 -5.71 -16.49
N ASN A 87 -12.04 -5.79 -15.92
CA ASN A 87 -12.35 -6.75 -14.87
C ASN A 87 -12.65 -8.16 -15.38
N ARG A 88 -13.30 -8.27 -16.56
CA ARG A 88 -13.74 -9.57 -17.10
C ARG A 88 -12.91 -10.07 -18.27
N PHE A 89 -12.25 -9.17 -18.99
CA PHE A 89 -11.50 -9.47 -20.22
C PHE A 89 -10.14 -8.75 -20.23
N PRO A 90 -9.26 -8.97 -19.23
CA PRO A 90 -8.01 -8.23 -19.07
C PRO A 90 -7.07 -8.36 -20.28
N ALA A 91 -7.08 -9.51 -20.96
CA ALA A 91 -6.31 -9.72 -22.18
C ALA A 91 -6.74 -8.81 -23.33
N VAL A 92 -8.01 -8.40 -23.35
CA VAL A 92 -8.57 -7.48 -24.34
C VAL A 92 -8.40 -6.03 -23.91
N ALA A 93 -8.60 -5.75 -22.62
CA ALA A 93 -8.35 -4.43 -22.06
C ALA A 93 -6.89 -3.96 -22.25
N ALA A 94 -5.94 -4.88 -22.35
CA ALA A 94 -4.52 -4.57 -22.57
C ALA A 94 -4.23 -3.86 -23.91
N PHE A 95 -5.15 -3.89 -24.88
CA PHE A 95 -4.96 -3.29 -26.20
C PHE A 95 -6.11 -2.37 -26.64
N VAL A 96 -7.02 -2.04 -25.72
CA VAL A 96 -8.14 -1.11 -25.94
C VAL A 96 -7.93 0.10 -25.04
N ASP A 97 -7.57 1.23 -25.62
CA ASP A 97 -7.43 2.49 -24.92
C ASP A 97 -8.80 3.10 -24.61
N PRO A 98 -8.92 3.95 -23.59
CA PRO A 98 -10.17 4.65 -23.28
C PRO A 98 -10.75 5.45 -24.47
N ASP A 99 -9.88 5.92 -25.37
CA ASP A 99 -10.26 6.67 -26.57
C ASP A 99 -10.75 5.77 -27.72
N ASP A 100 -10.45 4.47 -27.67
CA ASP A 100 -11.01 3.50 -28.61
C ASP A 100 -12.48 3.17 -28.32
N ILE A 101 -13.00 3.59 -27.16
CA ILE A 101 -14.37 3.31 -26.75
C ILE A 101 -15.23 4.54 -27.07
N ALA A 102 -16.08 4.42 -28.08
CA ALA A 102 -17.11 5.42 -28.37
C ALA A 102 -18.47 4.95 -27.87
N VAL A 103 -19.33 5.87 -27.46
CA VAL A 103 -20.69 5.58 -27.01
C VAL A 103 -21.63 6.55 -27.70
N ALA A 104 -22.79 6.05 -28.13
CA ALA A 104 -23.91 6.86 -28.60
C ALA A 104 -25.14 6.48 -27.78
N VAL A 105 -25.73 7.45 -27.08
CA VAL A 105 -26.93 7.24 -26.26
C VAL A 105 -28.18 7.59 -27.08
N ASP A 106 -29.22 6.78 -26.98
CA ASP A 106 -30.50 6.99 -27.66
C ASP A 106 -31.69 6.95 -26.69
N GLU A 107 -32.90 7.25 -27.21
CA GLU A 107 -34.15 7.14 -26.45
C GLU A 107 -34.52 5.67 -26.17
N GLY A 108 -33.77 4.99 -25.33
CA GLY A 108 -33.98 3.55 -25.11
C GLY A 108 -32.78 2.77 -24.60
N GLY A 109 -31.60 3.39 -24.54
CA GLY A 109 -30.35 2.79 -24.12
C GLY A 109 -29.21 3.39 -24.93
N GLY A 110 -28.51 2.58 -25.71
CA GLY A 110 -27.53 3.09 -26.65
C GLY A 110 -26.60 2.03 -27.24
N ARG A 111 -25.61 2.50 -27.98
CA ARG A 111 -24.56 1.69 -28.58
C ARG A 111 -23.21 2.06 -28.02
N PHE A 112 -22.36 1.06 -27.84
CA PHE A 112 -20.93 1.27 -27.61
C PHE A 112 -20.13 0.63 -28.73
N PHE A 113 -19.03 1.28 -29.06
CA PHE A 113 -18.11 0.87 -30.12
C PHE A 113 -16.75 0.65 -29.51
N ILE A 114 -16.12 -0.48 -29.80
CA ILE A 114 -14.75 -0.75 -29.38
C ILE A 114 -13.85 -0.77 -30.60
N GLY A 115 -12.93 0.19 -30.67
CA GLY A 115 -11.87 0.27 -31.66
C GLY A 115 -10.81 -0.81 -31.42
N VAL A 116 -10.58 -1.68 -32.39
CA VAL A 116 -9.48 -2.67 -32.33
C VAL A 116 -8.67 -2.70 -33.62
N GLY A 117 -7.41 -3.09 -33.48
CA GLY A 117 -6.51 -3.33 -34.60
C GLY A 117 -6.86 -4.58 -35.39
N GLN A 118 -6.18 -4.74 -36.54
CA GLN A 118 -6.47 -5.80 -37.50
C GLN A 118 -6.09 -7.20 -36.99
N LEU A 119 -5.11 -7.30 -36.09
CA LEU A 119 -4.61 -8.55 -35.51
C LEU A 119 -5.51 -9.06 -34.38
N GLU A 120 -6.19 -8.16 -33.68
CA GLU A 120 -7.04 -8.45 -32.52
C GLU A 120 -8.49 -8.77 -32.91
N ARG A 121 -8.81 -8.66 -34.20
CA ARG A 121 -10.15 -8.86 -34.78
C ARG A 121 -10.78 -10.20 -34.45
N GLU A 122 -10.05 -11.29 -34.61
CA GLU A 122 -10.57 -12.64 -34.37
C GLU A 122 -10.87 -12.87 -32.89
N ARG A 123 -10.02 -12.31 -32.01
CA ARG A 123 -10.14 -12.43 -30.56
C ARG A 123 -11.35 -11.66 -30.00
N MET A 124 -11.65 -10.49 -30.57
CA MET A 124 -12.83 -9.71 -30.18
C MET A 124 -14.15 -10.33 -30.64
N LEU A 125 -14.18 -10.96 -31.82
CA LEU A 125 -15.40 -11.49 -32.40
C LEU A 125 -15.75 -12.92 -31.94
N GLY A 126 -14.76 -13.68 -31.44
CA GLY A 126 -14.93 -15.09 -31.07
C GLY A 126 -15.50 -15.35 -29.66
N ASP A 127 -15.33 -14.43 -28.71
CA ASP A 127 -15.47 -14.72 -27.28
C ASP A 127 -16.77 -14.21 -26.62
N GLY A 128 -17.75 -13.72 -27.39
CA GLY A 128 -19.03 -13.21 -26.85
C GLY A 128 -18.88 -11.98 -25.94
N ILE A 129 -17.77 -11.25 -26.08
CA ILE A 129 -17.38 -10.12 -25.22
C ILE A 129 -18.42 -8.99 -25.29
N LEU A 130 -18.86 -8.65 -26.50
CA LEU A 130 -19.87 -7.59 -26.71
C LEU A 130 -21.19 -7.94 -26.02
N ASP A 131 -21.61 -9.20 -26.05
CA ASP A 131 -22.84 -9.65 -25.39
C ASP A 131 -22.70 -9.58 -23.87
N ALA A 132 -21.53 -9.94 -23.35
CA ALA A 132 -21.23 -9.85 -21.93
C ALA A 132 -21.24 -8.40 -21.43
N VAL A 133 -20.60 -7.48 -22.17
CA VAL A 133 -20.60 -6.04 -21.86
C VAL A 133 -22.03 -5.47 -21.96
N SER A 134 -22.77 -5.82 -23.01
CA SER A 134 -24.16 -5.40 -23.22
C SER A 134 -25.08 -5.85 -22.07
N ALA A 135 -24.93 -7.10 -21.61
CA ALA A 135 -25.70 -7.64 -20.50
C ALA A 135 -25.41 -6.94 -19.17
N GLU A 136 -24.16 -6.52 -18.95
CA GLU A 136 -23.72 -5.89 -17.71
C GLU A 136 -24.09 -4.39 -17.66
N LEU A 137 -23.99 -3.70 -18.79
CA LEU A 137 -24.56 -2.36 -18.95
C LEU A 137 -26.08 -2.38 -18.72
N SER A 138 -26.80 -3.38 -19.24
CA SER A 138 -28.26 -3.51 -19.07
C SER A 138 -28.70 -3.83 -17.63
N ARG A 139 -27.77 -4.24 -16.75
CA ARG A 139 -28.02 -4.39 -15.31
C ARG A 139 -27.78 -3.09 -14.54
N THR A 140 -26.92 -2.24 -15.07
CA THR A 140 -26.40 -1.05 -14.39
C THR A 140 -27.15 0.21 -14.81
N PHE A 141 -27.47 0.31 -16.10
CA PHE A 141 -28.14 1.44 -16.72
C PHE A 141 -29.49 1.01 -17.30
N CYS A 142 -30.44 1.94 -17.30
CA CYS A 142 -31.72 1.76 -17.98
C CYS A 142 -31.50 1.64 -19.49
N GLY A 143 -32.35 0.83 -20.13
CA GLY A 143 -32.34 0.65 -21.58
C GLY A 143 -31.66 -0.63 -22.07
N THR A 144 -31.57 -0.75 -23.39
CA THR A 144 -30.89 -1.87 -24.06
C THR A 144 -29.60 -1.37 -24.70
N TRP A 145 -28.52 -2.10 -24.48
CA TRP A 145 -27.18 -1.74 -24.93
C TRP A 145 -26.70 -2.72 -25.99
N PHE A 146 -26.08 -2.19 -27.04
CA PHE A 146 -25.52 -3.00 -28.11
C PHE A 146 -24.05 -2.65 -28.35
N GLY A 147 -23.22 -3.68 -28.42
CA GLY A 147 -21.81 -3.53 -28.76
C GLY A 147 -21.55 -3.72 -30.24
N GLU A 148 -20.68 -2.89 -30.80
CA GLU A 148 -20.13 -3.06 -32.14
C GLU A 148 -18.61 -2.93 -32.11
N VAL A 149 -17.90 -3.72 -32.92
CA VAL A 149 -16.45 -3.56 -33.10
C VAL A 149 -16.21 -2.62 -34.28
N ARG A 150 -15.36 -1.61 -34.07
CA ARG A 150 -14.84 -0.77 -35.15
C ARG A 150 -13.38 -1.14 -35.39
N PHE A 151 -13.02 -1.28 -36.66
CA PHE A 151 -11.63 -1.50 -37.03
C PHE A 151 -11.00 -0.15 -37.27
N VAL A 152 -9.98 0.15 -36.47
CA VAL A 152 -9.19 1.37 -36.58
C VAL A 152 -7.79 0.98 -37.03
N GLU A 153 -7.24 1.71 -38.01
CA GLU A 153 -5.81 1.65 -38.28
C GLU A 153 -5.11 2.28 -37.08
N LYS A 154 -4.74 1.42 -36.13
CA LYS A 154 -3.77 1.81 -35.13
C LYS A 154 -2.44 1.90 -35.87
N GLU A 155 -1.88 3.10 -36.01
CA GLU A 155 -0.44 3.20 -36.21
C GLU A 155 0.17 2.29 -35.17
N ARG A 156 1.10 1.41 -35.58
CA ARG A 156 1.92 0.70 -34.60
C ARG A 156 2.57 1.81 -33.79
N GLY A 157 1.96 2.15 -32.65
CA GLY A 157 2.64 2.88 -31.61
C GLY A 157 3.94 2.13 -31.46
N GLU A 158 5.04 2.87 -31.54
CA GLU A 158 6.34 2.34 -31.17
C GLU A 158 6.08 1.41 -29.99
N ILE A 159 6.43 0.13 -30.14
CA ILE A 159 6.45 -0.77 -29.00
C ILE A 159 7.20 0.04 -27.97
N GLU A 160 6.51 0.55 -26.94
CA GLU A 160 7.19 1.18 -25.83
C GLU A 160 8.10 0.08 -25.38
N HIS A 161 9.38 0.19 -25.74
CA HIS A 161 10.40 -0.68 -25.23
C HIS A 161 10.20 -0.54 -23.75
N ALA A 162 9.68 -1.60 -23.11
CA ALA A 162 9.54 -1.66 -21.66
C ALA A 162 10.84 -1.07 -21.14
N ALA A 163 10.73 0.09 -20.48
CA ALA A 163 11.88 0.90 -20.14
C ALA A 163 12.93 -0.06 -19.59
N PRO A 164 14.18 -0.03 -20.10
CA PRO A 164 15.19 -0.99 -19.66
C PRO A 164 15.11 -1.05 -18.14
N PRO A 165 15.01 -2.25 -17.54
CA PRO A 165 14.80 -2.38 -16.10
C PRO A 165 15.79 -1.43 -15.44
N GLU A 166 15.28 -0.51 -14.60
CA GLU A 166 16.16 0.46 -13.94
C GLU A 166 17.34 -0.30 -13.38
N ALA A 167 18.55 0.19 -13.68
CA ALA A 167 19.77 -0.42 -13.20
C ALA A 167 19.56 -0.73 -11.70
N GLU A 168 19.66 -2.01 -11.36
CA GLU A 168 19.46 -2.48 -10.00
C GLU A 168 20.33 -1.59 -9.10
N TYR A 169 19.71 -0.84 -8.19
CA TYR A 169 20.44 0.05 -7.32
C TYR A 169 21.24 -0.80 -6.33
N VAL A 170 22.43 -1.21 -6.75
CA VAL A 170 23.38 -1.89 -5.89
C VAL A 170 24.20 -0.81 -5.20
N ALA A 171 23.71 -0.33 -4.07
CA ALA A 171 24.54 0.50 -3.20
C ALA A 171 25.78 -0.32 -2.83
N ALA A 172 26.96 0.15 -3.22
CA ALA A 172 28.20 -0.47 -2.81
C ALA A 172 28.28 -0.44 -1.27
N PRO A 173 28.74 -1.51 -0.61
CA PRO A 173 28.94 -1.49 0.83
C PRO A 173 29.93 -0.38 1.18
N ARG A 174 29.60 0.44 2.17
CA ARG A 174 30.50 1.45 2.69
C ARG A 174 31.67 0.76 3.37
N VAL A 175 32.83 1.41 3.32
CA VAL A 175 34.07 0.90 3.90
C VAL A 175 34.78 2.01 4.67
N PHE A 176 35.47 1.63 5.74
CA PHE A 176 36.32 2.53 6.51
C PHE A 176 37.74 1.94 6.61
N ALA A 177 38.73 2.82 6.79
CA ALA A 177 40.12 2.41 6.93
C ALA A 177 40.36 1.65 8.23
N ILE A 178 41.27 0.68 8.22
CA ILE A 178 41.70 -0.04 9.42
C ILE A 178 43.01 0.58 9.92
N GLU A 179 43.06 0.91 11.22
CA GLU A 179 44.25 1.37 11.92
C GLU A 179 44.70 0.35 12.97
N GLY A 180 45.95 0.49 13.45
CA GLY A 180 46.49 -0.39 14.49
C GLY A 180 46.59 -1.86 14.12
N TYR A 181 46.80 -2.17 12.83
CA TYR A 181 46.84 -3.56 12.35
C TYR A 181 47.99 -4.37 12.99
N GLU A 182 47.66 -5.52 13.58
CA GLU A 182 48.65 -6.52 14.02
C GLU A 182 48.25 -7.95 13.57
N PRO A 183 49.18 -8.75 13.03
CA PRO A 183 48.84 -10.05 12.45
C PRO A 183 48.63 -11.15 13.48
N ILE A 184 47.49 -11.85 13.38
CA ILE A 184 47.28 -13.18 13.96
C ILE A 184 47.35 -14.22 12.84
N ASP A 185 46.47 -14.13 11.83
CA ASP A 185 46.47 -14.96 10.62
C ASP A 185 47.20 -14.32 9.43
N GLY A 186 47.38 -13.00 9.45
CA GLY A 186 48.15 -12.25 8.46
C GLY A 186 47.39 -11.88 7.19
N ALA A 187 46.10 -11.57 7.26
CA ALA A 187 45.29 -11.18 6.10
C ALA A 187 45.69 -9.80 5.54
N LYS A 188 46.21 -8.91 6.39
CA LYS A 188 46.61 -7.52 6.04
C LYS A 188 45.51 -6.70 5.33
N PRO A 189 44.29 -6.63 5.87
CA PRO A 189 43.25 -5.78 5.29
C PRO A 189 43.59 -4.29 5.52
N SER A 190 43.31 -3.45 4.54
CA SER A 190 43.42 -1.99 4.66
C SER A 190 42.08 -1.30 4.96
N VAL A 191 40.97 -1.98 4.68
CA VAL A 191 39.61 -1.45 4.86
C VAL A 191 38.69 -2.52 5.43
N ALA A 192 37.67 -2.09 6.16
CA ALA A 192 36.59 -2.91 6.67
C ALA A 192 35.24 -2.40 6.16
N VAL A 193 34.33 -3.34 5.87
CA VAL A 193 32.92 -3.07 5.54
C VAL A 193 32.16 -2.75 6.83
N TYR A 194 31.25 -1.77 6.73
CA TYR A 194 30.35 -1.39 7.83
C TYR A 194 29.46 -2.59 8.20
N LEU A 195 29.30 -2.91 9.49
CA LEU A 195 28.48 -4.04 9.90
C LEU A 195 27.01 -3.89 9.46
N ALA A 196 26.49 -2.65 9.44
CA ALA A 196 25.14 -2.35 8.96
C ALA A 196 24.92 -2.61 7.45
N ASP A 197 25.98 -2.72 6.66
CA ASP A 197 25.89 -2.89 5.21
C ASP A 197 25.92 -4.38 4.80
N LEU A 198 26.04 -5.29 5.76
CA LEU A 198 25.96 -6.75 5.57
C LEU A 198 24.51 -7.24 5.46
N VAL A 199 23.83 -6.80 4.41
CA VAL A 199 22.40 -7.12 4.16
C VAL A 199 22.18 -8.24 3.14
N LYS A 200 23.25 -8.71 2.49
CA LYS A 200 23.22 -9.72 1.43
C LYS A 200 24.50 -10.55 1.46
N GLU A 201 24.51 -11.67 0.76
CA GLU A 201 25.71 -12.52 0.67
C GLU A 201 26.90 -11.75 0.07
N MET A 202 28.05 -11.84 0.73
CA MET A 202 29.30 -11.19 0.31
C MET A 202 30.45 -12.14 0.59
N GLN A 203 31.33 -12.33 -0.39
CA GLN A 203 32.47 -13.23 -0.26
C GLN A 203 33.76 -12.44 -0.08
N ASN A 204 34.66 -12.97 0.73
CA ASN A 204 36.01 -12.45 0.94
C ASN A 204 36.06 -10.96 1.31
N ILE A 205 35.21 -10.55 2.24
CA ILE A 205 35.17 -9.20 2.80
C ILE A 205 35.80 -9.17 4.19
N THR A 206 36.28 -8.00 4.60
CA THR A 206 36.76 -7.76 5.96
C THR A 206 35.75 -6.94 6.75
N VAL A 207 35.49 -7.33 7.99
CA VAL A 207 34.76 -6.53 8.98
C VAL A 207 35.65 -6.22 10.17
N CYS A 208 35.43 -5.10 10.84
CA CYS A 208 36.20 -4.69 12.00
C CYS A 208 35.27 -4.21 13.12
N GLY A 209 35.58 -4.59 14.35
CA GLY A 209 34.80 -4.17 15.52
C GLY A 209 35.34 -4.71 16.83
N ALA A 210 34.85 -4.15 17.93
CA ALA A 210 35.15 -4.58 19.28
C ALA A 210 34.41 -5.88 19.62
N ILE A 211 35.11 -6.85 20.21
CA ILE A 211 34.52 -8.10 20.67
C ILE A 211 33.56 -7.82 21.82
N SER A 212 32.28 -8.09 21.61
CA SER A 212 31.27 -8.07 22.68
C SER A 212 31.05 -9.45 23.29
N TYR A 213 31.38 -10.53 22.56
CA TYR A 213 31.29 -11.91 23.05
C TYR A 213 32.30 -12.80 22.32
N ILE A 214 32.93 -13.73 23.04
CA ILE A 214 33.81 -14.76 22.48
C ILE A 214 33.68 -16.05 23.29
N GLU A 215 33.53 -17.18 22.60
CA GLU A 215 33.49 -18.51 23.22
C GLU A 215 34.19 -19.54 22.32
N GLU A 216 35.10 -20.33 22.90
CA GLU A 216 35.69 -21.50 22.24
C GLU A 216 34.70 -22.68 22.30
N ARG A 217 34.46 -23.29 21.15
CA ARG A 217 33.57 -24.45 20.98
C ARG A 217 34.28 -25.54 20.21
N ALA A 218 33.79 -26.77 20.34
CA ALA A 218 34.27 -27.90 19.55
C ALA A 218 33.24 -28.30 18.48
N THR A 219 33.73 -28.57 17.28
CA THR A 219 32.93 -29.24 16.25
C THR A 219 32.64 -30.70 16.63
N LYS A 220 31.71 -31.37 15.92
CA LYS A 220 31.44 -32.81 16.10
C LYS A 220 32.69 -33.70 15.95
N THR A 221 33.71 -33.22 15.23
CA THR A 221 34.98 -33.91 15.00
C THR A 221 36.09 -33.48 15.98
N GLY A 222 35.76 -32.70 17.01
CA GLY A 222 36.69 -32.25 18.05
C GLY A 222 37.61 -31.09 17.66
N LYS A 223 37.48 -30.53 16.45
CA LYS A 223 38.25 -29.33 16.06
C LYS A 223 37.72 -28.09 16.76
N PRO A 224 38.59 -27.26 17.37
CA PRO A 224 38.18 -26.03 18.04
C PRO A 224 37.81 -24.93 17.04
N TYR A 225 36.74 -24.19 17.33
CA TYR A 225 36.32 -22.99 16.62
C TYR A 225 35.84 -21.95 17.63
N PHE A 226 35.88 -20.68 17.25
CA PHE A 226 35.46 -19.57 18.09
C PHE A 226 34.13 -19.01 17.58
N SER A 227 33.17 -18.89 18.47
CA SER A 227 31.93 -18.15 18.25
C SER A 227 32.13 -16.74 18.80
N LEU A 228 32.14 -15.74 17.93
CA LEU A 228 32.37 -14.34 18.30
C LEU A 228 31.14 -13.49 18.02
N THR A 229 30.97 -12.40 18.76
CA THR A 229 30.14 -11.26 18.37
C THR A 229 31.02 -10.02 18.43
N ILE A 230 31.06 -9.28 17.32
CA ILE A 230 31.77 -8.00 17.23
C ILE A 230 30.75 -6.88 17.05
N ALA A 231 31.11 -5.68 17.49
CA ALA A 231 30.31 -4.48 17.35
C ALA A 231 31.17 -3.35 16.78
N ASP A 232 30.62 -2.61 15.83
CA ASP A 232 31.13 -1.32 15.39
C ASP A 232 30.12 -0.23 15.78
N ALA A 233 30.34 1.01 15.32
CA ALA A 233 29.42 2.11 15.57
C ALA A 233 28.10 2.01 14.79
N THR A 234 27.93 1.02 13.92
CA THR A 234 26.76 0.84 13.04
C THR A 234 25.91 -0.37 13.40
N GLY A 235 26.46 -1.39 14.06
CA GLY A 235 25.73 -2.58 14.42
C GLY A 235 26.56 -3.64 15.15
N GLN A 236 25.98 -4.84 15.24
CA GLN A 236 26.62 -6.02 15.81
C GLN A 236 26.53 -7.18 14.85
N LEU A 237 27.58 -8.01 14.81
CA LEU A 237 27.67 -9.16 13.93
C LEU A 237 28.13 -10.39 14.70
N ARG A 238 27.31 -11.44 14.66
CA ARG A 238 27.72 -12.77 15.11
C ARG A 238 28.51 -13.47 14.02
N CYS A 239 29.64 -14.04 14.39
CA CYS A 239 30.57 -14.66 13.47
C CYS A 239 31.15 -15.97 14.04
N SER A 240 31.56 -16.85 13.13
CA SER A 240 32.26 -18.09 13.46
C SER A 240 33.64 -18.12 12.82
N TYR A 241 34.66 -18.45 13.60
CA TYR A 241 36.05 -18.53 13.14
C TYR A 241 36.62 -19.92 13.43
N PHE A 242 37.05 -20.62 12.37
CA PHE A 242 37.66 -21.95 12.49
C PHE A 242 39.17 -21.80 12.60
N SER A 243 39.68 -21.91 13.82
CA SER A 243 41.08 -21.68 14.13
C SER A 243 42.04 -22.66 13.44
N LYS A 244 43.23 -22.17 13.09
CA LYS A 244 44.35 -23.01 12.63
C LYS A 244 45.22 -23.39 13.83
N LYS A 245 45.89 -24.53 13.76
CA LYS A 245 46.83 -24.98 14.83
C LYS A 245 47.89 -23.92 15.17
N ALA A 246 48.34 -23.14 14.18
CA ALA A 246 49.36 -22.12 14.36
C ALA A 246 48.86 -20.85 15.09
N THR A 247 47.55 -20.59 15.10
CA THR A 247 46.97 -19.33 15.57
C THR A 247 46.04 -19.48 16.77
N VAL A 248 45.60 -20.71 17.10
CA VAL A 248 44.64 -20.99 18.17
C VAL A 248 45.02 -20.38 19.52
N GLU A 249 46.30 -20.47 19.95
CA GLU A 249 46.72 -19.92 21.25
C GLU A 249 46.68 -18.39 21.29
N LYS A 250 46.95 -17.72 20.16
CA LYS A 250 46.81 -16.25 20.08
C LYS A 250 45.35 -15.83 20.19
N VAL A 251 44.46 -16.57 19.53
CA VAL A 251 43.01 -16.29 19.55
C VAL A 251 42.40 -16.54 20.93
N ARG A 252 42.88 -17.55 21.68
CA ARG A 252 42.51 -17.76 23.09
C ARG A 252 42.89 -16.59 24.01
N GLY A 253 43.86 -15.78 23.60
CA GLY A 253 44.27 -14.58 24.34
C GLY A 253 43.31 -13.40 24.22
N LEU A 254 42.43 -13.41 23.22
CA LEU A 254 41.48 -12.33 22.94
C LEU A 254 40.37 -12.27 24.01
N ARG A 255 39.95 -11.05 24.33
CA ARG A 255 38.97 -10.76 25.37
C ARG A 255 37.88 -9.83 24.86
N GLN A 256 36.79 -9.75 25.63
CA GLN A 256 35.77 -8.75 25.40
C GLN A 256 36.39 -7.34 25.50
N GLY A 257 36.09 -6.49 24.53
CA GLY A 257 36.67 -5.15 24.38
C GLY A 257 37.82 -5.06 23.37
N ASP A 258 38.50 -6.17 23.07
CA ASP A 258 39.55 -6.16 22.04
C ASP A 258 38.95 -5.91 20.66
N SER A 259 39.60 -5.10 19.84
CA SER A 259 39.17 -4.84 18.46
C SER A 259 39.85 -5.78 17.48
N VAL A 260 39.06 -6.41 16.64
CA VAL A 260 39.53 -7.42 15.67
C VAL A 260 39.04 -7.12 14.26
N CYS A 261 39.82 -7.55 13.28
CA CYS A 261 39.47 -7.60 11.88
C CYS A 261 39.24 -9.05 11.45
N LEU A 262 38.06 -9.35 10.91
CA LEU A 262 37.70 -10.68 10.45
C LEU A 262 37.54 -10.65 8.94
N THR A 263 38.34 -11.43 8.23
CA THR A 263 38.24 -11.59 6.77
C THR A 263 37.58 -12.93 6.46
N GLY A 264 36.51 -12.92 5.67
CA GLY A 264 35.69 -14.10 5.46
C GLY A 264 34.49 -13.86 4.55
N ASP A 265 33.51 -14.74 4.68
CA ASP A 265 32.30 -14.72 3.86
C ASP A 265 31.07 -14.46 4.74
N HIS A 266 30.18 -13.61 4.26
CA HIS A 266 28.85 -13.40 4.80
C HIS A 266 27.87 -14.20 3.96
N GLU A 267 27.34 -15.30 4.51
CA GLU A 267 26.61 -16.32 3.77
C GLU A 267 25.29 -16.67 4.45
N LEU A 268 24.31 -17.13 3.68
CA LEU A 268 23.04 -17.62 4.21
C LEU A 268 23.22 -18.98 4.87
N TYR A 269 22.94 -19.09 6.16
CA TYR A 269 23.04 -20.32 6.94
C TYR A 269 21.80 -20.53 7.80
N ASN A 270 21.10 -21.67 7.63
CA ASN A 270 19.86 -22.01 8.33
C ASN A 270 18.79 -20.89 8.28
N GLY A 271 18.65 -20.22 7.13
CA GLY A 271 17.64 -19.17 6.93
C GLY A 271 18.00 -17.80 7.53
N GLY A 272 19.22 -17.62 8.06
CA GLY A 272 19.74 -16.33 8.50
C GLY A 272 21.13 -16.04 7.93
N LEU A 273 21.45 -14.77 7.73
CA LEU A 273 22.80 -14.39 7.32
C LEU A 273 23.78 -14.59 8.48
N SER A 274 24.90 -15.22 8.21
CA SER A 274 25.95 -15.54 9.18
C SER A 274 27.32 -15.24 8.58
N PHE A 275 28.24 -14.72 9.40
CA PHE A 275 29.59 -14.44 8.95
C PHE A 275 30.55 -15.56 9.34
N ARG A 276 31.18 -16.17 8.34
CA ARG A 276 32.22 -17.18 8.51
C ARG A 276 33.59 -16.56 8.26
N ALA A 277 34.31 -16.28 9.34
CA ALA A 277 35.67 -15.77 9.29
C ALA A 277 36.65 -16.87 8.85
N LYS A 278 37.44 -16.58 7.81
CA LYS A 278 38.56 -17.39 7.33
C LYS A 278 39.87 -16.99 8.02
N GLN A 279 39.99 -15.72 8.37
CA GLN A 279 41.16 -15.12 9.01
C GLN A 279 40.70 -14.13 10.08
N ILE A 280 41.47 -14.07 11.17
CA ILE A 280 41.33 -13.08 12.24
C ILE A 280 42.67 -12.36 12.42
N ASP A 281 42.64 -11.05 12.59
CA ASP A 281 43.78 -10.18 12.89
C ASP A 281 43.33 -9.09 13.88
N LEU A 282 44.27 -8.37 14.49
CA LEU A 282 43.97 -7.19 15.31
C LEU A 282 43.91 -5.94 14.43
N GLY A 283 43.04 -5.02 14.80
CA GLY A 283 42.89 -3.72 14.15
C GLY A 283 41.62 -3.03 14.61
N HIS A 284 41.56 -1.72 14.43
CA HIS A 284 40.43 -0.89 14.88
C HIS A 284 40.03 0.15 13.83
N ALA A 285 38.82 0.69 13.99
CA ALA A 285 38.40 1.88 13.25
C ALA A 285 39.25 3.10 13.67
N PRO A 286 39.39 4.14 12.84
CA PRO A 286 40.16 5.32 13.18
C PRO A 286 39.67 6.00 14.45
N ASP A 287 40.56 6.66 15.19
CA ASP A 287 40.18 7.38 16.40
C ASP A 287 39.16 8.49 16.10
N GLY A 288 38.07 8.54 16.87
CA GLY A 288 36.98 9.50 16.65
C GLY A 288 36.12 9.22 15.42
N PHE A 289 36.17 8.01 14.87
CA PHE A 289 35.37 7.59 13.72
C PHE A 289 33.87 7.81 13.94
N VAL A 290 33.28 8.62 13.06
CA VAL A 290 31.83 8.78 12.93
C VAL A 290 31.40 8.04 11.66
N PRO A 291 30.51 7.04 11.76
CA PRO A 291 29.96 6.37 10.60
C PRO A 291 29.38 7.38 9.60
N GLU A 292 29.76 7.24 8.33
CA GLU A 292 29.04 7.90 7.25
C GLU A 292 27.56 7.49 7.33
N GLU A 293 26.62 8.38 7.03
CA GLU A 293 25.21 8.01 6.89
C GLU A 293 24.98 7.40 5.51
N ARG A 294 24.07 6.42 5.42
CA ARG A 294 23.77 5.82 4.12
C ARG A 294 22.85 6.78 3.37
N PRO A 295 23.15 7.18 2.12
CA PRO A 295 22.20 7.96 1.35
C PRO A 295 20.97 7.12 1.03
N SER A 296 19.79 7.73 1.12
CA SER A 296 18.55 7.13 0.63
C SER A 296 18.65 6.85 -0.87
N ARG A 297 17.96 5.81 -1.34
CA ARG A 297 17.70 5.62 -2.77
C ARG A 297 17.05 6.87 -3.34
N PRO A 298 17.37 7.23 -4.60
CA PRO A 298 16.67 8.32 -5.27
C PRO A 298 15.18 8.01 -5.35
N VAL A 299 14.37 9.07 -5.34
CA VAL A 299 12.92 8.96 -5.57
C VAL A 299 12.68 8.25 -6.91
N PRO A 300 11.89 7.17 -6.96
CA PRO A 300 11.62 6.46 -8.21
C PRO A 300 11.06 7.38 -9.30
N ALA A 301 11.50 7.20 -10.54
CA ALA A 301 11.10 8.06 -11.66
C ALA A 301 9.61 7.90 -12.00
N GLN A 302 9.05 6.69 -11.84
CA GLN A 302 7.66 6.35 -12.14
C GLN A 302 7.06 5.43 -11.08
N TYR A 303 5.74 5.43 -10.97
CA TYR A 303 5.02 4.41 -10.20
C TYR A 303 5.01 3.10 -10.99
N ARG A 304 5.07 1.95 -10.31
CA ARG A 304 5.10 0.63 -10.98
C ARG A 304 3.92 -0.25 -10.63
N THR A 305 3.51 -0.20 -9.38
CA THR A 305 2.67 -1.23 -8.78
C THR A 305 1.41 -0.61 -8.19
N VAL A 306 1.57 0.48 -7.45
CA VAL A 306 0.47 1.23 -6.85
C VAL A 306 0.43 2.63 -7.44
N PHE A 307 -0.64 2.88 -8.19
CA PHE A 307 -0.83 4.15 -8.90
C PHE A 307 -1.77 5.05 -8.08
N PRO A 308 -1.36 6.28 -7.73
CA PRO A 308 -2.26 7.23 -7.11
C PRO A 308 -3.47 7.51 -8.00
N ALA A 309 -4.63 7.66 -7.38
CA ALA A 309 -5.86 8.03 -8.06
C ALA A 309 -6.38 9.37 -7.52
N PRO A 310 -6.98 10.24 -8.36
CA PRO A 310 -7.64 11.44 -7.88
C PRO A 310 -8.72 11.11 -6.84
N VAL A 311 -8.81 11.92 -5.80
CA VAL A 311 -9.91 11.85 -4.83
C VAL A 311 -10.52 13.24 -4.67
N THR A 312 -11.82 13.28 -4.42
CA THR A 312 -12.53 14.53 -4.14
C THR A 312 -13.35 14.32 -2.88
N ASP A 313 -13.13 15.16 -1.88
CA ASP A 313 -13.97 15.20 -0.70
C ASP A 313 -15.20 16.07 -1.01
N PHE A 314 -16.34 15.43 -1.28
CA PHE A 314 -17.59 16.12 -1.62
C PHE A 314 -18.29 16.77 -0.42
N VAL A 315 -17.57 17.10 0.66
CA VAL A 315 -18.18 17.80 1.79
C VAL A 315 -18.63 19.17 1.31
N GLN A 316 -19.95 19.30 1.25
CA GLN A 316 -20.72 20.51 1.05
C GLN A 316 -20.07 21.62 1.87
N GLY A 317 -19.38 22.53 1.19
CA GLY A 317 -18.75 23.68 1.84
C GLY A 317 -19.81 24.39 2.67
N THR A 318 -19.63 24.42 3.99
CA THR A 318 -20.30 25.41 4.82
C THR A 318 -19.71 26.74 4.37
N LEU A 319 -20.44 27.42 3.48
CA LEU A 319 -19.96 28.58 2.74
C LEU A 319 -19.50 29.75 3.65
N PHE A 320 -19.68 29.71 4.99
CA PHE A 320 -19.46 30.86 5.87
C PHE A 320 -19.04 30.60 7.35
N THR A 321 -18.46 29.46 7.77
CA THR A 321 -18.31 29.23 9.25
C THR A 321 -16.96 28.71 9.79
N GLY A 322 -15.88 28.68 9.02
CA GLY A 322 -14.56 28.24 9.52
C GLY A 322 -13.51 29.35 9.59
N LYS A 323 -12.63 29.32 10.60
CA LYS A 323 -11.34 30.04 10.52
C LYS A 323 -10.58 29.55 9.28
N PRO A 324 -9.85 30.42 8.55
CA PRO A 324 -9.05 29.99 7.41
C PRO A 324 -7.99 28.98 7.85
N LEU A 325 -7.59 28.11 6.92
CA LEU A 325 -6.44 27.24 7.12
C LEU A 325 -5.17 28.10 7.33
N PRO A 326 -4.25 27.67 8.21
CA PRO A 326 -2.96 28.32 8.36
C PRO A 326 -2.20 28.35 7.03
N GLU A 327 -1.49 29.43 6.76
CA GLU A 327 -0.71 29.60 5.52
C GLU A 327 0.27 28.43 5.26
N VAL A 328 0.85 27.88 6.33
CA VAL A 328 1.75 26.71 6.24
C VAL A 328 1.05 25.49 5.63
N VAL A 329 -0.22 25.23 5.97
CA VAL A 329 -0.99 24.10 5.42
C VAL A 329 -1.33 24.33 3.95
N CYS A 330 -1.49 25.59 3.54
CA CYS A 330 -1.77 25.95 2.15
C CYS A 330 -0.53 25.94 1.26
N LYS A 331 0.68 26.12 1.83
CA LYS A 331 1.94 26.19 1.08
C LYS A 331 2.73 24.89 1.04
N GLN A 332 2.47 23.97 1.95
CA GLN A 332 3.16 22.68 2.02
C GLN A 332 2.24 21.55 1.60
N ASP A 333 2.82 20.51 1.00
CA ASP A 333 2.12 19.27 0.69
C ASP A 333 2.27 18.30 1.86
N PHE A 334 1.20 17.55 2.14
CA PHE A 334 1.17 16.55 3.21
C PHE A 334 0.73 15.21 2.63
N VAL A 335 1.29 14.12 3.15
CA VAL A 335 0.75 12.78 2.95
C VAL A 335 0.28 12.26 4.29
N VAL A 336 -1.02 12.00 4.37
CA VAL A 336 -1.65 11.37 5.53
C VAL A 336 -1.73 9.90 5.23
N PHE A 337 -1.27 9.04 6.14
CA PHE A 337 -1.25 7.60 5.92
C PHE A 337 -1.63 6.82 7.18
N ASP A 338 -2.05 5.58 6.95
CA ASP A 338 -2.43 4.61 7.98
C ASP A 338 -2.11 3.20 7.46
N LEU A 339 -1.85 2.26 8.36
CA LEU A 339 -1.48 0.89 8.04
C LEU A 339 -2.35 -0.13 8.79
N GLU A 340 -2.72 -1.20 8.10
CA GLU A 340 -3.12 -2.43 8.77
C GLU A 340 -1.93 -3.40 8.80
N THR A 341 -1.78 -4.11 9.91
CA THR A 341 -0.61 -4.98 10.17
C THR A 341 -1.03 -6.33 10.76
N THR A 342 -0.10 -7.29 10.78
CA THR A 342 -0.33 -8.61 11.40
C THR A 342 -0.34 -8.58 12.93
N GLY A 343 -0.12 -7.42 13.55
CA GLY A 343 -0.06 -7.26 15.00
C GLY A 343 0.57 -5.94 15.45
N LEU A 344 0.78 -5.79 16.75
CA LEU A 344 1.24 -4.54 17.35
C LEU A 344 2.77 -4.47 17.55
N ASN A 345 3.52 -5.53 17.19
CA ASN A 345 4.95 -5.58 17.41
C ASN A 345 5.71 -4.71 16.40
N ASN A 346 5.85 -3.43 16.75
CA ASN A 346 6.58 -2.44 15.97
C ASN A 346 8.04 -2.24 16.40
N THR A 347 8.64 -3.22 17.11
CA THR A 347 10.03 -3.14 17.55
C THR A 347 10.76 -4.46 17.27
N PRO A 348 11.87 -4.45 16.51
CA PRO A 348 12.56 -5.69 16.12
C PRO A 348 13.37 -6.35 17.25
N ALA A 349 13.35 -5.81 18.49
CA ALA A 349 14.17 -6.27 19.62
C ALA A 349 13.93 -7.74 20.03
N THR A 350 12.81 -8.35 19.62
CA THR A 350 12.42 -9.72 19.95
C THR A 350 12.58 -10.72 18.80
N GLY A 351 13.13 -10.31 17.65
CA GLY A 351 13.45 -11.20 16.52
C GLY A 351 12.93 -10.71 15.17
N SER A 352 11.65 -10.36 15.07
CA SER A 352 11.05 -9.81 13.84
C SER A 352 9.90 -8.85 14.16
N MET A 353 9.75 -7.80 13.35
CA MET A 353 8.61 -6.90 13.36
C MET A 353 7.39 -7.55 12.71
N ASP A 354 6.19 -7.15 13.11
CA ASP A 354 4.95 -7.53 12.40
C ASP A 354 4.93 -6.98 10.96
N ARG A 355 4.12 -7.60 10.09
CA ARG A 355 4.06 -7.29 8.65
C ARG A 355 2.96 -6.29 8.35
N ILE A 356 3.21 -5.42 7.37
CA ILE A 356 2.18 -4.56 6.77
C ILE A 356 1.31 -5.43 5.86
N ILE A 357 -0.01 -5.27 5.93
CA ILE A 357 -1.00 -6.01 5.11
C ILE A 357 -1.94 -5.08 4.33
N GLU A 358 -2.07 -3.82 4.72
CA GLU A 358 -2.72 -2.77 3.94
C GLU A 358 -1.97 -1.45 4.16
N LEU A 359 -1.83 -0.64 3.11
CA LEU A 359 -1.36 0.73 3.20
C LEU A 359 -2.40 1.64 2.55
N GLY A 360 -2.91 2.59 3.33
CA GLY A 360 -3.80 3.64 2.85
C GLY A 360 -3.16 5.01 3.07
N ALA A 361 -3.23 5.87 2.07
CA ALA A 361 -2.72 7.22 2.16
C ALA A 361 -3.49 8.19 1.26
N VAL A 362 -3.44 9.46 1.63
CA VAL A 362 -4.00 10.56 0.86
C VAL A 362 -3.04 11.73 0.82
N LYS A 363 -3.06 12.46 -0.29
CA LYS A 363 -2.26 13.68 -0.45
C LYS A 363 -3.11 14.91 -0.23
N ILE A 364 -2.59 15.84 0.56
CA ILE A 364 -3.11 17.18 0.73
C ILE A 364 -2.20 18.15 -0.03
N ARG A 365 -2.77 18.93 -0.94
CA ARG A 365 -2.09 20.01 -1.67
C ARG A 365 -2.93 21.26 -1.63
N GLY A 366 -2.31 22.39 -1.28
CA GLY A 366 -3.03 23.66 -1.18
C GLY A 366 -4.20 23.62 -0.19
N GLY A 367 -4.08 22.82 0.88
CA GLY A 367 -5.14 22.61 1.86
C GLY A 367 -6.31 21.72 1.42
N ASN A 368 -6.23 21.05 0.26
CA ASN A 368 -7.25 20.15 -0.26
C ASN A 368 -6.74 18.73 -0.37
N ILE A 369 -7.57 17.74 -0.06
CA ILE A 369 -7.29 16.31 -0.32
C ILE A 369 -7.47 16.07 -1.82
N VAL A 370 -6.41 15.65 -2.52
CA VAL A 370 -6.36 15.62 -4.00
C VAL A 370 -6.12 14.24 -4.60
N GLU A 371 -5.37 13.38 -3.92
CA GLU A 371 -5.01 12.05 -4.42
C GLU A 371 -5.15 11.02 -3.31
N LYS A 372 -5.47 9.77 -3.68
CA LYS A 372 -5.43 8.59 -2.83
C LYS A 372 -4.38 7.61 -3.33
N PHE A 373 -3.76 6.91 -2.40
CA PHE A 373 -2.86 5.78 -2.61
C PHE A 373 -3.35 4.66 -1.68
N SER A 374 -3.72 3.51 -2.22
CA SER A 374 -4.29 2.43 -1.39
C SER A 374 -4.00 1.08 -2.03
N THR A 375 -3.51 0.14 -1.22
CA THR A 375 -3.23 -1.22 -1.67
C THR A 375 -3.24 -2.20 -0.49
N PHE A 376 -3.56 -3.46 -0.77
CA PHE A 376 -3.13 -4.57 0.08
C PHE A 376 -1.64 -4.84 -0.13
N VAL A 377 -1.02 -5.52 0.84
CA VAL A 377 0.39 -5.91 0.81
C VAL A 377 0.49 -7.42 1.00
N ALA A 378 1.30 -8.08 0.18
CA ALA A 378 1.52 -9.51 0.24
C ALA A 378 1.99 -9.93 1.64
N CYS A 379 1.32 -10.95 2.20
CA CYS A 379 1.67 -11.52 3.48
C CYS A 379 1.85 -13.04 3.34
N PRO A 380 3.10 -13.55 3.30
CA PRO A 380 3.36 -14.98 3.13
C PRO A 380 3.17 -15.78 4.44
N VAL A 381 2.42 -15.23 5.40
CA VAL A 381 2.07 -15.90 6.67
C VAL A 381 0.58 -15.74 6.91
N ARG A 382 -0.01 -16.76 7.51
CA ARG A 382 -1.45 -16.80 7.80
C ARG A 382 -1.82 -15.77 8.85
N LEU A 383 -2.87 -14.98 8.59
CA LEU A 383 -3.42 -14.04 9.56
C LEU A 383 -4.08 -14.78 10.74
N SER A 384 -3.97 -14.22 11.94
CA SER A 384 -4.72 -14.71 13.09
C SER A 384 -6.19 -14.34 12.96
N GLU A 385 -7.09 -15.13 13.55
CA GLU A 385 -8.53 -14.83 13.54
C GLU A 385 -8.86 -13.47 14.18
N GLU A 386 -8.04 -13.03 15.14
CA GLU A 386 -8.16 -11.73 15.79
C GLU A 386 -7.92 -10.57 14.80
N ILE A 387 -6.84 -10.66 14.01
CA ILE A 387 -6.53 -9.64 13.00
C ILE A 387 -7.59 -9.60 11.90
N VAL A 388 -8.05 -10.76 11.43
CA VAL A 388 -9.13 -10.84 10.43
C VAL A 388 -10.41 -10.22 10.98
N LYS A 389 -10.72 -10.43 12.27
CA LYS A 389 -11.92 -9.87 12.90
C LYS A 389 -11.84 -8.35 13.09
N ILE A 390 -10.66 -7.81 13.38
CA ILE A 390 -10.45 -6.36 13.59
C ILE A 390 -10.49 -5.62 12.24
N THR A 391 -9.70 -6.09 11.29
CA THR A 391 -9.44 -5.40 10.00
C THR A 391 -10.44 -5.78 8.90
N GLY A 392 -11.08 -6.95 9.01
CA GLY A 392 -11.86 -7.54 7.93
C GLY A 392 -11.02 -8.05 6.75
N ILE A 393 -9.69 -7.97 6.82
CA ILE A 393 -8.77 -8.45 5.79
C ILE A 393 -8.58 -9.96 5.96
N THR A 394 -8.80 -10.71 4.88
CA THR A 394 -8.59 -12.18 4.85
C THR A 394 -7.32 -12.54 4.11
N ASP A 395 -6.77 -13.74 4.36
CA ASP A 395 -5.61 -14.26 3.62
C ASP A 395 -5.84 -14.21 2.10
N ASP A 396 -7.05 -14.53 1.63
CA ASP A 396 -7.43 -14.52 0.21
C ASP A 396 -7.31 -13.13 -0.44
N MET A 397 -7.52 -12.06 0.33
CA MET A 397 -7.38 -10.67 -0.16
C MET A 397 -5.91 -10.27 -0.37
N LEU A 398 -4.99 -10.96 0.31
CA LEU A 398 -3.55 -10.70 0.23
C LEU A 398 -2.86 -11.56 -0.86
N VAL A 399 -3.56 -12.57 -1.40
CA VAL A 399 -3.03 -13.39 -2.50
C VAL A 399 -2.91 -12.56 -3.77
N GLY A 400 -1.69 -12.48 -4.31
CA GLY A 400 -1.40 -11.69 -5.51
C GLY A 400 -1.32 -10.18 -5.27
N ALA A 401 -1.45 -9.73 -4.02
CA ALA A 401 -1.09 -8.38 -3.64
C ALA A 401 0.42 -8.14 -3.86
N PRO A 402 0.85 -6.88 -4.04
CA PRO A 402 2.25 -6.57 -4.24
C PRO A 402 3.11 -6.77 -2.99
N GLU A 403 4.38 -7.08 -3.18
CA GLU A 403 5.36 -7.19 -2.11
C GLU A 403 5.60 -5.85 -1.43
N VAL A 404 5.91 -5.87 -0.13
CA VAL A 404 6.08 -4.65 0.68
C VAL A 404 7.14 -3.71 0.08
N GLY A 405 8.20 -4.24 -0.53
CA GLY A 405 9.24 -3.40 -1.12
C GLY A 405 8.78 -2.60 -2.34
N ASP A 406 7.96 -3.21 -3.20
CA ASP A 406 7.37 -2.52 -4.36
C ASP A 406 6.40 -1.44 -3.91
N VAL A 407 5.56 -1.75 -2.91
CA VAL A 407 4.61 -0.79 -2.33
C VAL A 407 5.34 0.40 -1.71
N LEU A 408 6.44 0.16 -0.99
CA LEU A 408 7.21 1.23 -0.35
C LEU A 408 8.00 2.08 -1.33
N ALA A 409 8.46 1.52 -2.45
CA ALA A 409 9.06 2.32 -3.52
C ALA A 409 8.06 3.33 -4.09
N ASP A 410 6.86 2.87 -4.41
CA ASP A 410 5.78 3.72 -4.92
C ASP A 410 5.28 4.70 -3.84
N PHE A 411 5.18 4.28 -2.59
CA PHE A 411 4.82 5.15 -1.48
C PHE A 411 5.88 6.22 -1.20
N TYR A 412 7.17 5.88 -1.31
CA TYR A 412 8.27 6.84 -1.19
C TYR A 412 8.17 7.94 -2.26
N LYS A 413 7.85 7.55 -3.50
CA LYS A 413 7.52 8.50 -4.58
C LYS A 413 6.29 9.35 -4.25
N PHE A 414 5.24 8.72 -3.73
CA PHE A 414 4.02 9.43 -3.37
C PHE A 414 4.24 10.49 -2.29
N ALA A 415 5.08 10.19 -1.30
CA ALA A 415 5.41 11.04 -0.16
C ALA A 415 6.62 11.98 -0.38
N ALA A 416 7.25 11.94 -1.55
CA ALA A 416 8.41 12.78 -1.86
C ALA A 416 8.06 14.27 -1.72
N GLY A 417 8.88 15.02 -0.98
CA GLY A 417 8.69 16.46 -0.73
C GLY A 417 7.51 16.82 0.18
N CYS A 418 6.82 15.84 0.76
CA CYS A 418 5.67 16.05 1.63
C CYS A 418 6.05 15.88 3.11
N SER A 419 5.32 16.54 4.02
CA SER A 419 5.33 16.12 5.43
C SER A 419 4.41 14.92 5.63
N LEU A 420 4.75 14.02 6.55
CA LEU A 420 3.92 12.86 6.89
C LEU A 420 2.97 13.19 8.03
N VAL A 421 1.74 12.68 7.93
CA VAL A 421 0.70 12.88 8.95
C VAL A 421 0.05 11.54 9.26
N GLY A 422 -0.26 11.30 10.52
CA GLY A 422 -1.03 10.13 10.95
C GLY A 422 -1.76 10.39 12.25
N HIS A 423 -2.45 9.37 12.75
CA HIS A 423 -3.06 9.39 14.08
C HIS A 423 -2.30 8.41 14.96
N ASN A 424 -1.61 8.90 16.00
CA ASN A 424 -0.58 8.11 16.69
C ASN A 424 0.56 7.68 15.73
N VAL A 425 0.98 8.60 14.86
CA VAL A 425 1.83 8.36 13.67
C VAL A 425 3.13 7.58 13.96
N GLN A 426 3.65 7.66 15.19
CA GLN A 426 4.86 6.90 15.58
C GLN A 426 4.65 5.38 15.53
N PHE A 427 3.42 4.89 15.61
CA PHE A 427 3.13 3.46 15.47
C PHE A 427 3.39 3.02 14.03
N ASP A 428 2.69 3.61 13.06
CA ASP A 428 2.76 3.29 11.64
C ASP A 428 4.10 3.65 11.01
N TYR A 429 4.65 4.82 11.37
CA TYR A 429 5.91 5.31 10.84
C TYR A 429 7.08 4.36 11.15
N LYS A 430 7.06 3.66 12.29
CA LYS A 430 8.08 2.65 12.59
C LYS A 430 8.09 1.52 11.56
N PHE A 431 6.92 1.10 11.04
CA PHE A 431 6.83 0.05 10.03
C PHE A 431 7.37 0.57 8.69
N ILE A 432 6.91 1.76 8.27
CA ILE A 432 7.41 2.42 7.06
C ILE A 432 8.93 2.57 7.11
N ARG A 433 9.47 3.02 8.25
CA ARG A 433 10.91 3.19 8.45
C ARG A 433 11.64 1.85 8.39
N TYR A 434 11.19 0.84 9.13
CA TYR A 434 11.86 -0.47 9.19
C TYR A 434 11.91 -1.17 7.83
N TYR A 435 10.77 -1.23 7.14
CA TYR A 435 10.69 -1.86 5.83
C TYR A 435 11.33 -0.98 4.75
N GLY A 436 11.20 0.34 4.83
CA GLY A 436 11.85 1.29 3.92
C GLY A 436 13.36 1.19 3.99
N GLU A 437 13.95 1.15 5.18
CA GLU A 437 15.40 1.02 5.39
C GLU A 437 15.96 -0.27 4.75
N LYS A 438 15.22 -1.39 4.83
CA LYS A 438 15.60 -2.65 4.16
C LYS A 438 15.63 -2.55 2.65
N GLU A 439 14.73 -1.75 2.09
CA GLU A 439 14.65 -1.48 0.65
C GLU A 439 15.54 -0.33 0.20
N GLY A 440 16.25 0.31 1.14
CA GLY A 440 17.13 1.45 0.90
C GLY A 440 16.41 2.80 0.79
N PHE A 441 15.13 2.89 1.14
CA PHE A 441 14.38 4.14 1.21
C PHE A 441 14.36 4.69 2.64
N LEU A 442 15.05 5.79 2.87
CA LEU A 442 15.06 6.47 4.16
C LEU A 442 13.95 7.51 4.22
N PHE A 443 12.95 7.25 5.05
CA PHE A 443 11.86 8.19 5.32
C PHE A 443 12.27 9.13 6.46
N ASP A 444 12.79 10.33 6.14
CA ASP A 444 13.26 11.35 7.09
C ASP A 444 12.33 12.58 7.17
N GLN A 445 11.16 12.51 6.53
CA GLN A 445 10.22 13.63 6.44
C GLN A 445 9.70 14.05 7.83
N LYS A 446 9.40 15.35 7.98
CA LYS A 446 8.73 15.88 9.18
C LYS A 446 7.39 15.19 9.39
N GLN A 447 7.09 14.84 10.63
CA GLN A 447 5.86 14.13 11.01
C GLN A 447 4.93 15.03 11.83
N TYR A 448 3.63 14.85 11.62
CA TYR A 448 2.57 15.45 12.43
C TYR A 448 1.61 14.38 12.94
N ASP A 449 1.29 14.46 14.25
CA ASP A 449 0.41 13.50 14.90
C ASP A 449 -0.91 14.17 15.29
N THR A 450 -2.00 13.75 14.64
CA THR A 450 -3.34 14.29 14.90
C THR A 450 -3.86 13.94 16.28
N MET A 451 -3.40 12.84 16.92
CA MET A 451 -3.74 12.52 18.30
C MET A 451 -3.16 13.57 19.25
N VAL A 452 -1.88 13.93 19.06
CA VAL A 452 -1.19 14.96 19.87
C VAL A 452 -1.79 16.35 19.61
N MET A 453 -2.10 16.67 18.35
CA MET A 453 -2.80 17.91 18.01
C MET A 453 -4.18 17.99 18.67
N SER A 454 -4.93 16.89 18.68
CA SER A 454 -6.23 16.79 19.34
C SER A 454 -6.12 17.01 20.85
N GLN A 455 -5.17 16.35 21.53
CA GLN A 455 -4.95 16.53 22.98
C GLN A 455 -4.67 17.98 23.38
N ARG A 456 -3.98 18.73 22.50
CA ARG A 456 -3.66 20.15 22.74
C ARG A 456 -4.84 21.07 22.44
N THR A 457 -5.63 20.75 21.42
CA THR A 457 -6.64 21.65 20.84
C THR A 457 -8.04 21.40 21.39
N LEU A 458 -8.37 20.13 21.65
CA LEU A 458 -9.69 19.68 22.08
C LEU A 458 -9.68 19.26 23.55
N ARG A 459 -10.88 19.11 24.11
CA ARG A 459 -11.11 18.61 25.47
C ARG A 459 -12.00 17.37 25.40
N LEU A 460 -11.41 16.25 25.00
CA LEU A 460 -12.07 14.95 24.86
C LEU A 460 -11.60 13.99 25.96
N PRO A 461 -12.45 13.06 26.44
CA PRO A 461 -12.06 12.05 27.43
C PRO A 461 -11.01 11.08 26.86
N HIS A 462 -11.13 10.76 25.58
CA HIS A 462 -10.22 9.93 24.81
C HIS A 462 -9.95 10.61 23.47
N ASN A 463 -8.79 10.35 22.89
CA ASN A 463 -8.37 10.94 21.61
C ASN A 463 -8.07 9.85 20.59
N ARG A 464 -8.83 8.75 20.58
CA ARG A 464 -8.75 7.75 19.50
C ARG A 464 -9.35 8.37 18.24
N LEU A 465 -9.01 7.83 17.07
CA LEU A 465 -9.48 8.38 15.79
C LEU A 465 -11.01 8.53 15.76
N ASN A 466 -11.75 7.51 16.20
CA ASN A 466 -13.21 7.56 16.32
C ASN A 466 -13.70 8.71 17.22
N ASP A 467 -13.07 8.93 18.38
CA ASP A 467 -13.50 9.98 19.31
C ASP A 467 -13.35 11.38 18.68
N VAL A 468 -12.26 11.60 17.93
CA VAL A 468 -11.98 12.88 17.27
C VAL A 468 -12.83 13.05 15.99
N ALA A 469 -13.03 11.97 15.24
CA ALA A 469 -13.91 11.97 14.07
C ALA A 469 -15.36 12.27 14.47
N ASP A 470 -15.86 11.64 15.54
CA ASP A 470 -17.20 11.88 16.09
C ASP A 470 -17.37 13.34 16.53
N TYR A 471 -16.34 13.93 17.15
CA TYR A 471 -16.36 15.35 17.54
C TYR A 471 -16.57 16.29 16.34
N PHE A 472 -15.97 15.98 15.19
CA PHE A 472 -16.14 16.75 13.95
C PHE A 472 -17.31 16.28 13.07
N GLY A 473 -18.04 15.24 13.49
CA GLY A 473 -19.17 14.68 12.75
C GLY A 473 -18.77 13.89 11.50
N PHE A 474 -17.58 13.30 11.47
CA PHE A 474 -17.11 12.47 10.36
C PHE A 474 -17.45 10.99 10.60
N THR A 475 -18.00 10.33 9.57
CA THR A 475 -18.30 8.89 9.58
C THR A 475 -17.40 8.16 8.59
N PHE A 476 -16.85 7.01 8.99
CA PHE A 476 -15.96 6.19 8.16
C PHE A 476 -16.02 4.72 8.61
N HIS A 477 -15.48 3.80 7.80
CA HIS A 477 -15.32 2.41 8.23
C HIS A 477 -13.95 2.24 8.90
N HIS A 478 -13.97 2.18 10.23
CA HIS A 478 -12.76 2.00 11.01
C HIS A 478 -12.09 0.65 10.70
N HIS A 479 -10.75 0.63 10.75
CA HIS A 479 -9.88 -0.50 10.41
C HIS A 479 -9.81 -0.83 8.92
N ARG A 480 -9.93 0.21 8.09
CA ARG A 480 -9.54 0.16 6.68
C ARG A 480 -8.56 1.29 6.43
N ALA A 481 -7.33 0.95 6.06
CA ALA A 481 -6.22 1.91 6.05
C ALA A 481 -6.52 3.17 5.21
N PHE A 482 -7.21 3.03 4.08
CA PHE A 482 -7.59 4.21 3.27
C PHE A 482 -8.65 5.08 3.95
N ASP A 483 -9.70 4.48 4.52
CA ASP A 483 -10.79 5.20 5.17
C ASP A 483 -10.26 5.93 6.42
N ASP A 484 -9.39 5.27 7.19
CA ASP A 484 -8.70 5.80 8.36
C ASP A 484 -7.73 6.95 7.99
N ALA A 485 -6.94 6.80 6.91
CA ALA A 485 -6.09 7.88 6.40
C ALA A 485 -6.92 9.08 5.88
N PHE A 486 -8.03 8.82 5.19
CA PHE A 486 -8.90 9.87 4.64
C PHE A 486 -9.59 10.66 5.75
N VAL A 487 -10.14 9.99 6.77
CA VAL A 487 -10.74 10.70 7.91
C VAL A 487 -9.67 11.42 8.75
N THR A 488 -8.48 10.83 8.90
CA THR A 488 -7.34 11.48 9.57
C THR A 488 -6.93 12.76 8.85
N ALA A 489 -6.99 12.80 7.52
CA ALA A 489 -6.70 13.99 6.73
C ALA A 489 -7.71 15.11 7.01
N LYS A 490 -9.00 14.77 7.12
CA LYS A 490 -10.06 15.72 7.46
C LYS A 490 -9.89 16.25 8.88
N VAL A 491 -9.62 15.36 9.84
CA VAL A 491 -9.29 15.71 11.23
C VAL A 491 -8.07 16.63 11.30
N PHE A 492 -7.00 16.33 10.56
CA PHE A 492 -5.80 17.16 10.49
C PHE A 492 -6.13 18.59 10.03
N LEU A 493 -6.90 18.74 8.96
CA LEU A 493 -7.31 20.04 8.44
C LEU A 493 -8.15 20.83 9.47
N GLU A 494 -9.12 20.19 10.13
CA GLU A 494 -9.91 20.88 11.17
C GLU A 494 -9.08 21.27 12.40
N LEU A 495 -8.22 20.39 12.88
CA LEU A 495 -7.32 20.69 13.99
C LEU A 495 -6.36 21.83 13.63
N ALA A 496 -5.82 21.85 12.41
CA ALA A 496 -4.98 22.93 11.94
C ALA A 496 -5.74 24.27 11.86
N ARG A 497 -7.01 24.28 11.41
CA ARG A 497 -7.88 25.47 11.45
C ARG A 497 -8.11 25.96 12.87
N LEU A 498 -8.28 25.06 13.83
CA LEU A 498 -8.49 25.45 15.23
C LEU A 498 -7.19 25.97 15.88
N ALA A 499 -6.07 25.28 15.67
CA ALA A 499 -4.78 25.58 16.28
C ALA A 499 -4.09 26.83 15.69
N GLN A 500 -4.37 27.16 14.42
CA GLN A 500 -3.77 28.28 13.67
C GLN A 500 -2.24 28.21 13.48
N LYS A 501 -1.61 27.10 13.86
CA LYS A 501 -0.18 26.81 13.66
C LYS A 501 0.08 25.30 13.65
N LEU A 502 1.21 24.91 13.04
CA LEU A 502 1.72 23.54 13.03
C LEU A 502 3.05 23.54 13.79
N ASP A 503 3.05 23.14 15.05
CA ASP A 503 4.27 23.02 15.86
C ASP A 503 4.98 21.69 15.56
#